data_AF-A0A0P7C3I2-F1
#
_entry.id   AF-A0A0P7C3I2-F1
#
_cell.length_a   1.000
_cell.length_b   1.000
_cell.length_c   1.000
_cell.angle_alpha   90.00
_cell.angle_beta   90.00
_cell.angle_gamma   90.00
#
_symmetry.space_group_name_H-M   'P 1'
#
loop_
_entity.id
_entity.type
_entity.pdbx_description
1 polymer ?
#
loop_
_entity_poly.entity_id
_entity_poly.type
_entity_poly.pdbx_seq_one_letter_code
_entity_poly.pdbx_strand_id
1 'polypeptide(L)'
;MEAEKVKANIKVNGENIPLIVAKNDEPFFREAAIKINEKLAELQNKYGASASSEVLITTVAIEAMVDALQAFDNYQRLQHEISDRLQQINGRLDS
;
A
#
# COMPACT_ATOMS: atom_id res chain seq x y z
N MET A 1 1.13 25.66 1.73
CA MET A 1 -0.23 25.38 2.25
C MET A 1 -0.13 24.13 3.09
N GLU A 2 -0.50 24.18 4.38
CA GLU A 2 -0.57 22.97 5.20
C GLU A 2 -1.70 22.08 4.68
N ALA A 3 -1.44 20.78 4.50
CA ALA A 3 -2.46 19.85 4.08
C ALA A 3 -3.56 19.76 5.16
N GLU A 4 -4.81 19.98 4.77
CA GLU A 4 -5.98 19.84 5.65
C GLU A 4 -5.98 18.43 6.26
N LYS A 5 -6.02 18.33 7.59
CA LYS A 5 -6.03 17.06 8.31
C LYS A 5 -7.44 16.69 8.71
N VAL A 6 -7.78 15.41 8.57
CA VAL A 6 -9.08 14.85 8.93
C VAL A 6 -8.92 13.74 9.96
N LYS A 7 -9.91 13.60 10.85
CA LYS A 7 -10.01 12.45 11.74
C LYS A 7 -10.66 11.30 10.97
N ALA A 8 -9.95 10.21 10.80
CA ALA A 8 -10.45 8.99 10.19
C ALA A 8 -10.61 7.92 11.28
N ASN A 9 -11.71 7.17 11.25
CA ASN A 9 -11.86 5.97 12.07
C ASN A 9 -11.89 4.77 11.13
N ILE A 10 -10.79 4.03 11.13
CA ILE A 10 -10.54 2.95 10.17
C ILE A 10 -10.82 1.62 10.85
N LYS A 11 -11.64 0.78 10.22
CA LYS A 11 -12.04 -0.52 10.78
C LYS A 11 -11.16 -1.65 10.24
N VAL A 12 -10.35 -2.27 11.10
CA VAL A 12 -9.47 -3.39 10.75
C VAL A 12 -9.69 -4.52 11.74
N ASN A 13 -9.91 -5.74 11.24
CA ASN A 13 -10.17 -6.93 12.04
C ASN A 13 -11.29 -6.75 13.11
N GLY A 14 -12.32 -5.96 12.78
CA GLY A 14 -13.40 -5.65 13.72
C GLY A 14 -13.10 -4.52 14.71
N GLU A 15 -11.85 -4.09 14.84
CA GLU A 15 -11.42 -3.00 15.70
C GLU A 15 -11.48 -1.64 15.00
N ASN A 16 -11.77 -0.59 15.78
CA ASN A 16 -11.81 0.80 15.31
C ASN A 16 -10.48 1.48 15.64
N ILE A 17 -9.73 1.88 14.61
CA ILE A 17 -8.43 2.54 14.72
C ILE A 17 -8.61 4.03 14.42
N PRO A 18 -8.57 4.92 15.44
CA PRO A 18 -8.65 6.35 15.23
C PRO A 18 -7.31 6.90 14.72
N LEU A 19 -7.34 7.59 13.58
CA LEU A 19 -6.17 8.17 12.91
C LEU A 19 -6.43 9.65 12.57
N ILE A 20 -5.35 10.44 12.54
CA ILE A 20 -5.34 11.80 12.00
C ILE A 20 -4.47 11.77 10.75
N VAL A 21 -5.09 11.94 9.58
CA VAL A 21 -4.44 11.78 8.27
C VAL A 21 -4.65 13.03 7.41
N ALA A 22 -3.81 13.22 6.40
CA ALA A 22 -4.08 14.25 5.41
C ALA A 22 -5.36 13.89 4.65
N LYS A 23 -6.17 14.89 4.31
CA LYS A 23 -7.46 14.71 3.62
C LYS A 23 -7.33 13.97 2.29
N ASN A 24 -6.25 14.23 1.56
CA ASN A 24 -5.96 13.55 0.28
C ASN A 24 -5.55 12.09 0.48
N ASP A 25 -4.98 11.76 1.65
CA ASP A 25 -4.50 10.41 1.95
C ASP A 25 -5.61 9.52 2.50
N GLU A 26 -6.62 10.11 3.13
CA GLU A 26 -7.71 9.40 3.83
C GLU A 26 -8.39 8.29 3.00
N PRO A 27 -8.70 8.49 1.70
CA PRO A 27 -9.25 7.42 0.88
C PRO A 27 -8.33 6.20 0.77
N PHE A 28 -7.00 6.41 0.71
CA PHE A 28 -6.03 5.31 0.66
C PHE A 28 -5.98 4.54 1.98
N PHE A 29 -6.14 5.21 3.13
CA PHE A 29 -6.27 4.54 4.43
C PHE A 29 -7.52 3.65 4.49
N ARG A 30 -8.65 4.12 3.92
CA ARG A 30 -9.88 3.31 3.83
C ARG A 30 -9.70 2.12 2.90
N GLU A 31 -9.10 2.32 1.74
CA GLU A 31 -8.84 1.25 0.78
C GLU A 31 -7.88 0.19 1.36
N ALA A 32 -6.81 0.63 2.04
CA ALA A 32 -5.87 -0.25 2.70
C ALA A 32 -6.57 -1.14 3.75
N ALA A 33 -7.49 -0.57 4.53
CA ALA A 33 -8.25 -1.33 5.53
C ALA A 33 -9.15 -2.40 4.90
N ILE A 34 -9.78 -2.11 3.76
CA ILE A 34 -10.56 -3.10 3.02
C ILE A 34 -9.68 -4.26 2.61
N LYS A 35 -8.53 -3.98 1.96
CA LYS A 35 -7.58 -5.01 1.51
C LYS A 35 -7.01 -5.85 2.65
N ILE A 36 -6.67 -5.21 3.77
CA ILE A 36 -6.19 -5.90 4.98
C ILE A 36 -7.28 -6.85 5.49
N ASN A 37 -8.53 -6.41 5.58
CA ASN A 37 -9.63 -7.25 6.07
C ASN A 37 -9.92 -8.44 5.14
N GLU A 38 -9.90 -8.21 3.82
CA GLU A 38 -10.02 -9.29 2.82
C GLU A 38 -8.91 -10.32 3.01
N LYS A 39 -7.66 -9.86 3.13
CA LYS A 39 -6.52 -10.76 3.29
C LYS A 39 -6.53 -11.51 4.60
N LEU A 40 -6.90 -10.85 5.68
CA LEU A 40 -7.09 -11.48 6.98
C LEU A 40 -8.15 -12.58 6.92
N ALA A 41 -9.29 -12.33 6.26
CA ALA A 41 -10.34 -13.32 6.10
C ALA A 41 -9.84 -14.54 5.28
N GLU A 42 -9.08 -14.33 4.21
CA GLU A 42 -8.45 -15.42 3.45
C GLU A 42 -7.53 -16.27 4.32
N LEU A 43 -6.63 -15.63 5.07
CA LEU A 43 -5.66 -16.32 5.92
C LEU A 43 -6.35 -17.05 7.08
N GLN A 44 -7.39 -16.45 7.66
CA GLN A 44 -8.15 -17.06 8.74
C GLN A 44 -8.93 -18.29 8.25
N ASN A 45 -9.50 -18.25 7.04
CA ASN A 45 -10.12 -19.42 6.42
C ASN A 45 -9.12 -20.54 6.14
N LYS A 46 -7.88 -20.20 5.76
CA LYS A 46 -6.87 -21.18 5.37
C LYS A 46 -6.06 -21.75 6.54
N TYR A 47 -5.78 -20.93 7.54
CA TYR A 47 -4.83 -21.23 8.62
C TYR A 47 -5.40 -20.98 10.02
N GLY A 48 -6.67 -20.58 10.15
CA GLY A 48 -7.27 -20.23 11.45
C GLY A 48 -7.33 -21.37 12.46
N ALA A 49 -7.24 -22.63 12.02
CA ALA A 49 -7.14 -23.79 12.90
C ALA A 49 -5.71 -24.02 13.44
N SER A 50 -4.70 -23.44 12.82
CA SER A 50 -3.27 -23.71 13.08
C SER A 50 -2.45 -22.48 13.47
N ALA A 51 -2.99 -21.27 13.34
CA ALA A 51 -2.29 -20.01 13.62
C ALA A 51 -3.15 -19.08 14.47
N SER A 52 -2.52 -18.34 15.39
CA SER A 52 -3.21 -17.32 16.19
C SER A 52 -3.55 -16.09 15.36
N SER A 53 -4.56 -15.33 15.78
CA SER A 53 -4.95 -14.08 15.10
C SER A 53 -3.78 -13.09 14.99
N GLU A 54 -2.92 -13.02 16.01
CA GLU A 54 -1.74 -12.15 16.01
C GLU A 54 -0.72 -12.54 14.94
N VAL A 55 -0.49 -13.84 14.75
CA VAL A 55 0.37 -14.36 13.67
C VAL A 55 -0.21 -13.98 12.32
N LEU A 56 -1.52 -14.16 12.12
CA LEU A 56 -2.19 -13.82 10.86
C LEU A 56 -2.11 -12.31 10.56
N ILE A 57 -2.34 -11.45 11.55
CA ILE A 57 -2.17 -9.99 11.41
C ILE A 57 -0.74 -9.63 11.03
N THR A 58 0.24 -10.23 11.70
CA THR A 58 1.65 -10.02 11.40
C THR A 58 1.99 -10.47 9.97
N THR A 59 1.43 -11.60 9.51
CA THR A 59 1.60 -12.06 8.12
C THR A 59 1.06 -11.04 7.13
N VAL A 60 -0.16 -10.50 7.34
CA VAL A 60 -0.72 -9.47 6.43
C VAL A 60 0.12 -8.20 6.43
N ALA A 61 0.62 -7.78 7.59
CA ALA A 61 1.50 -6.61 7.68
C ALA A 61 2.80 -6.81 6.89
N ILE A 62 3.44 -7.99 6.99
CA ILE A 62 4.64 -8.33 6.23
C ILE A 62 4.35 -8.35 4.73
N GLU A 63 3.28 -9.02 4.30
CA GLU A 63 2.88 -9.07 2.89
C GLU A 63 2.65 -7.66 2.32
N ALA A 64 1.91 -6.80 3.04
CA ALA A 64 1.66 -5.43 2.60
C ALA A 64 2.94 -4.59 2.48
N MET A 65 3.93 -4.79 3.37
CA MET A 65 5.22 -4.11 3.27
C MET A 65 6.04 -4.61 2.07
N VAL A 66 6.02 -5.92 1.81
CA VAL A 66 6.69 -6.49 0.63
C VAL A 66 6.08 -5.95 -0.66
N ASP A 67 4.75 -5.89 -0.75
CA ASP A 67 4.04 -5.33 -1.91
C ASP A 67 4.40 -3.85 -2.13
N ALA A 68 4.49 -3.06 -1.05
CA ALA A 68 4.89 -1.66 -1.12
C ALA A 68 6.34 -1.50 -1.63
N LEU A 69 7.27 -2.35 -1.17
CA LEU A 69 8.65 -2.34 -1.63
C LEU A 69 8.77 -2.73 -3.10
N GLN A 70 8.02 -3.74 -3.54
CA GLN A 70 7.99 -4.14 -4.96
C GLN A 70 7.37 -3.06 -5.85
N ALA A 71 6.31 -2.40 -5.41
CA ALA A 71 5.70 -1.30 -6.15
C ALA A 71 6.67 -0.12 -6.30
N PHE A 72 7.43 0.19 -5.24
CA PHE A 72 8.46 1.23 -5.27
C PHE A 72 9.60 0.90 -6.24
N ASP A 73 10.15 -0.31 -6.18
CA ASP A 73 11.22 -0.77 -7.09
C ASP A 73 10.77 -0.73 -8.55
N ASN A 74 9.55 -1.22 -8.82
CA ASN A 74 8.95 -1.17 -10.15
C ASN A 74 8.79 0.27 -10.67
N TYR A 75 8.38 1.19 -9.80
CA TYR A 75 8.25 2.60 -10.16
C TYR A 75 9.62 3.24 -10.48
N GLN A 76 10.65 2.95 -9.68
CA GLN A 76 12.01 3.44 -9.95
C GLN A 76 12.55 2.93 -11.28
N ARG A 77 12.35 1.63 -11.57
CA ARG A 77 12.73 1.03 -12.85
C ARG A 77 12.01 1.71 -14.02
N LEU A 78 10.70 1.93 -13.90
CA LEU A 78 9.93 2.60 -14.95
C LEU A 78 10.40 4.04 -15.19
N GLN A 79 10.73 4.79 -14.13
CA GLN A 79 11.29 6.13 -14.27
C GLN A 79 12.62 6.12 -15.03
N HIS A 80 13.49 5.16 -14.73
CA HIS A 80 14.76 5.01 -15.43
C HIS A 80 14.55 4.69 -16.92
N GLU A 81 13.69 3.73 -17.24
CA GLU A 81 13.37 3.36 -18.62
C GLU A 81 12.78 4.53 -19.42
N ILE A 82 11.91 5.33 -18.81
CA ILE A 82 11.33 6.52 -19.44
C ILE A 82 12.42 7.57 -19.69
N SER A 83 13.29 7.82 -18.71
CA SER A 83 14.39 8.78 -18.84
C SER A 83 15.33 8.38 -19.98
N ASP A 84 15.72 7.11 -20.07
CA ASP A 84 16.59 6.59 -21.12
C ASP A 84 15.96 6.75 -22.50
N ARG A 85 14.66 6.44 -22.63
CA ARG A 85 13.92 6.63 -23.88
C ARG A 85 13.84 8.09 -24.29
N LEU A 86 13.59 9.01 -23.36
CA LEU A 86 13.56 10.44 -23.64
C LEU A 86 14.94 10.96 -24.09
N GLN A 87 16.02 10.50 -23.46
CA GLN A 87 17.38 10.86 -23.85
C GLN A 87 17.70 10.37 -25.28
N GLN A 88 17.30 9.15 -25.63
CA GLN A 88 17.48 8.62 -26.99
C GLN A 88 16.69 9.41 -28.03
N ILE A 89 15.47 9.85 -27.71
CA ILE A 89 14.67 10.68 -28.60
C ILE A 89 15.34 12.04 -28.82
N ASN A 90 15.79 12.70 -27.75
CA ASN A 90 16.48 14.00 -27.86
C ASN A 90 17.76 13.87 -28.70
N GLY A 91 18.58 12.84 -28.46
CA GLY A 91 19.80 12.61 -29.24
C GLY A 91 19.55 12.36 -30.74
N ARG A 92 18.37 11.85 -31.12
CA ARG A 92 17.95 11.68 -32.52
C ARG A 92 17.37 12.93 -33.16
N LEU A 93 16.89 13.89 -32.37
CA LEU A 93 16.38 15.17 -32.86
C LEU A 93 17.50 16.20 -33.02
N ASP A 94 18.59 16.05 -32.25
CA ASP A 94 19.79 16.89 -32.31
C ASP A 94 20.83 16.43 -33.35
N SER A 95 20.57 15.32 -34.07
CA SER A 95 21.43 14.77 -35.15
C SER A 95 20.77 14.83 -36.53
#